data_AF-A0A1A8S179-F1
#
_entry.id   AF-A0A1A8S179-F1
#
_cell.length_a   1.000
_cell.length_b   1.000
_cell.length_c   1.000
_cell.angle_alpha   90.00
_cell.angle_beta   90.00
_cell.angle_gamma   90.00
#
_symmetry.space_group_name_H-M   'P 1'
#
loop_
_entity.id
_entity.type
_entity.pdbx_description
1 polymer ?
#
loop_
_entity_poly.entity_id
_entity_poly.type
_entity_poly.pdbx_seq_one_letter_code
_entity_poly.pdbx_strand_id
1 'polypeptide(L)'
;MVDDALISSHPIIVDVSSPAEITSVFDSISYSKGSSVLRMLEDWMGRDLFRDGCRKYLQDYQFKNAKTENFWASLAEVSELPVAEVMDTWTKQMGYPVLDLVLLTNHSVFDAADRSSYMDDVFALARADVVDYGNAFNLTKYLINESDYIVWNRVSSSIAYVRDMMSNNPQLYPKFQKLFGDLVKPVSAEVGWTDEGTQTQRLLRETVLSISCQMGNTDDLNEASRIFDQWISGTLSSVPVNLRLLVYRYGMKQSGTPEKWNIMFQRYKSSSLAQEKDKLLYGLASVENIQLLSKLLEATKDEAVEDDKFLQPEFRRRSRRDAQEAGAGEGEEQHRVAEEQRERDQNLA
;
A
#
# COMPACT_ATOMS: atom_id res chain seq x y z
N MET A 1 -8.09 -9.21 3.75
CA MET A 1 -9.44 -8.63 3.57
C MET A 1 -9.73 -7.60 4.66
N VAL A 2 -8.85 -6.61 4.86
CA VAL A 2 -8.93 -5.68 6.02
C VAL A 2 -10.25 -4.90 6.05
N ASP A 3 -10.76 -4.48 4.89
CA ASP A 3 -12.01 -3.72 4.79
C ASP A 3 -13.22 -4.49 5.32
N ASP A 4 -13.25 -5.81 5.11
CA ASP A 4 -14.37 -6.67 5.51
C ASP A 4 -14.30 -7.12 6.98
N ALA A 5 -13.21 -6.79 7.68
CA ALA A 5 -13.10 -7.01 9.13
C ALA A 5 -13.76 -5.89 9.95
N LEU A 6 -14.19 -4.79 9.31
CA LEU A 6 -14.82 -3.65 9.97
C LEU A 6 -16.33 -3.88 10.15
N ILE A 7 -16.89 -3.39 11.27
CA ILE A 7 -18.34 -3.39 11.52
C ILE A 7 -19.11 -2.57 10.47
N SER A 8 -18.45 -1.60 9.85
CA SER A 8 -19.01 -0.78 8.77
C SER A 8 -18.93 -1.44 7.39
N SER A 9 -18.51 -2.71 7.29
CA SER A 9 -18.58 -3.48 6.04
C SER A 9 -20.04 -3.76 5.64
N HIS A 10 -20.23 -4.41 4.49
CA HIS A 10 -21.53 -4.88 4.03
C HIS A 10 -21.41 -6.27 3.35
N PRO A 11 -22.51 -7.04 3.28
CA PRO A 11 -22.55 -8.28 2.49
C PRO A 11 -22.32 -8.02 1.00
N ILE A 12 -21.83 -9.03 0.25
CA ILE A 12 -21.68 -8.92 -1.21
C ILE A 12 -23.03 -8.63 -1.88
N ILE A 13 -24.09 -9.30 -1.43
CA ILE A 13 -25.46 -9.02 -1.86
C ILE A 13 -26.00 -7.92 -0.94
N VAL A 14 -26.17 -6.72 -1.50
CA VAL A 14 -26.60 -5.54 -0.76
C VAL A 14 -27.79 -4.89 -1.43
N ASP A 15 -28.77 -4.49 -0.62
CA ASP A 15 -29.92 -3.71 -1.07
C ASP A 15 -29.53 -2.23 -1.19
N VAL A 16 -29.78 -1.65 -2.36
CA VAL A 16 -29.50 -0.23 -2.65
C VAL A 16 -30.75 0.45 -3.16
N SER A 17 -31.00 1.67 -2.66
CA SER A 17 -32.26 2.40 -2.86
C SER A 17 -32.07 3.80 -3.46
N SER A 18 -30.83 4.29 -3.55
CA SER A 18 -30.52 5.59 -4.13
C SER A 18 -29.36 5.52 -5.14
N PRO A 19 -29.25 6.45 -6.10
CA PRO A 19 -28.11 6.50 -7.02
C PRO A 19 -26.75 6.60 -6.32
N ALA A 20 -26.70 7.29 -5.18
CA ALA A 20 -25.50 7.39 -4.36
C ALA A 20 -25.11 6.03 -3.75
N GLU A 21 -26.08 5.28 -3.21
CA GLU A 21 -25.87 3.91 -2.71
C GLU A 21 -25.47 2.94 -3.82
N ILE A 22 -26.08 3.06 -5.01
CA ILE A 22 -25.68 2.26 -6.19
C ILE A 22 -24.22 2.52 -6.54
N THR A 23 -23.76 3.78 -6.46
CA THR A 23 -22.38 4.13 -6.81
C THR A 23 -21.40 3.70 -5.70
N SER A 24 -21.81 3.72 -4.44
CA SER A 24 -20.93 3.37 -3.31
C SER A 24 -20.57 1.89 -3.26
N VAL A 25 -21.39 0.99 -3.81
CA VAL A 25 -21.13 -0.46 -3.81
C VAL A 25 -20.15 -0.89 -4.91
N PHE A 26 -19.67 0.03 -5.74
CA PHE A 26 -18.51 -0.20 -6.63
C PHE A 26 -17.21 -0.13 -5.83
N ASP A 27 -17.04 -1.06 -4.89
CA ASP A 27 -15.98 -1.02 -3.87
C ASP A 27 -15.20 -2.34 -3.72
N SER A 28 -14.31 -2.40 -2.72
CA SER A 28 -13.46 -3.57 -2.50
C SER A 28 -14.25 -4.83 -2.11
N ILE A 29 -15.48 -4.73 -1.60
CA ILE A 29 -16.31 -5.91 -1.30
C ILE A 29 -16.81 -6.54 -2.59
N SER A 30 -17.42 -5.74 -3.48
CA SER A 30 -17.91 -6.23 -4.78
C SER A 30 -16.79 -6.82 -5.65
N TYR A 31 -15.62 -6.16 -5.70
CA TYR A 31 -14.51 -6.59 -6.55
C TYR A 31 -13.59 -7.61 -5.87
N SER A 32 -12.97 -7.25 -4.74
CA SER A 32 -11.92 -8.06 -4.11
C SER A 32 -12.49 -9.24 -3.33
N LYS A 33 -13.52 -9.04 -2.49
CA LYS A 33 -14.18 -10.14 -1.76
C LYS A 33 -14.91 -11.06 -2.74
N GLY A 34 -15.62 -10.51 -3.72
CA GLY A 34 -16.26 -11.28 -4.80
C GLY A 34 -15.27 -12.20 -5.54
N SER A 35 -14.14 -11.66 -6.00
CA SER A 35 -13.07 -12.45 -6.63
C SER A 35 -12.48 -13.52 -5.69
N SER A 36 -12.29 -13.19 -4.41
CA SER A 36 -11.73 -14.13 -3.42
C SER A 36 -12.67 -15.30 -3.14
N VAL A 37 -13.98 -15.04 -3.01
CA VAL A 37 -15.01 -16.08 -2.82
C VAL A 37 -15.12 -16.96 -4.07
N LEU A 38 -15.04 -16.39 -5.28
CA LEU A 38 -15.03 -17.18 -6.52
C LEU A 38 -13.78 -18.05 -6.64
N ARG A 39 -12.60 -17.55 -6.24
CA ARG A 39 -11.37 -18.36 -6.20
C ARG A 39 -11.48 -19.52 -5.22
N MET A 40 -12.05 -19.30 -4.03
CA MET A 40 -12.31 -20.35 -3.05
C MET A 40 -13.31 -21.39 -3.59
N LEU A 41 -14.37 -20.94 -4.26
CA LEU A 41 -15.36 -21.82 -4.88
C LEU A 41 -14.74 -22.66 -6.00
N GLU A 42 -13.94 -22.06 -6.89
CA GLU A 42 -13.22 -22.77 -7.95
C GLU A 42 -12.29 -23.85 -7.40
N ASP A 43 -11.57 -23.56 -6.31
CA ASP A 43 -10.71 -24.53 -5.64
C ASP A 43 -11.51 -25.67 -5.01
N TRP A 44 -12.60 -25.35 -4.30
CA TRP A 44 -13.47 -26.34 -3.65
C TRP A 44 -14.16 -27.28 -4.64
N MET A 45 -14.73 -26.74 -5.72
CA MET A 45 -15.46 -27.54 -6.70
C MET A 45 -14.58 -28.12 -7.81
N GLY A 46 -13.35 -27.61 -7.97
CA GLY A 46 -12.43 -27.97 -9.04
C GLY A 46 -12.60 -27.12 -10.31
N ARG A 47 -11.45 -26.78 -10.92
CA ARG A 47 -11.35 -25.85 -12.06
C ARG A 47 -12.23 -26.22 -13.26
N ASP A 48 -12.29 -27.50 -13.62
CA ASP A 48 -13.05 -27.94 -14.79
C ASP A 48 -14.56 -27.79 -14.58
N LEU A 49 -15.06 -28.22 -13.42
CA LEU A 49 -16.48 -28.09 -13.06
C LEU A 49 -16.89 -26.62 -12.90
N PHE A 50 -16.05 -25.79 -12.29
CA PHE A 50 -16.29 -24.34 -12.21
C PHE A 50 -16.41 -23.71 -13.61
N ARG A 51 -15.50 -24.07 -14.53
CA ARG A 51 -15.51 -23.57 -15.89
C ARG A 51 -16.74 -24.02 -16.67
N ASP A 52 -17.16 -25.27 -16.51
CA ASP A 52 -18.35 -25.80 -17.18
C ASP A 52 -19.64 -25.16 -16.65
N GLY A 53 -19.72 -24.96 -15.33
CA GLY A 53 -20.84 -24.22 -14.73
C GLY A 53 -20.90 -22.77 -15.19
N CYS A 54 -19.77 -22.07 -15.31
CA CYS A 54 -19.69 -20.74 -15.89
C CYS A 54 -20.15 -20.71 -17.37
N ARG A 55 -19.74 -21.68 -18.18
CA ARG A 55 -20.18 -21.79 -19.59
C ARG A 55 -21.68 -21.97 -19.68
N LYS A 56 -22.23 -22.88 -18.88
CA LYS A 56 -23.67 -23.13 -18.81
C LYS A 56 -24.43 -21.87 -18.41
N TYR A 57 -24.03 -21.22 -17.32
CA TYR A 57 -24.63 -19.96 -16.87
C TYR A 57 -24.65 -18.89 -17.97
N LEU A 58 -23.52 -18.68 -18.66
CA LEU A 58 -23.43 -17.71 -19.75
C LEU A 58 -24.34 -18.06 -20.94
N GLN A 59 -24.53 -19.35 -21.24
CA GLN A 59 -25.45 -19.81 -22.29
C GLN A 59 -26.92 -19.66 -21.90
N ASP A 60 -27.27 -19.99 -20.66
CA ASP A 60 -28.64 -19.97 -20.16
C ASP A 60 -29.19 -18.53 -20.03
N TYR A 61 -28.31 -17.58 -19.67
CA TYR A 61 -28.66 -16.17 -19.42
C TYR A 61 -28.16 -15.19 -20.48
N GLN A 62 -27.69 -15.67 -21.64
CA GLN A 62 -27.30 -14.79 -22.74
C GLN A 62 -28.44 -13.82 -23.13
N PHE A 63 -28.10 -12.54 -23.32
CA PHE A 63 -29.03 -11.46 -23.65
C PHE A 63 -30.16 -11.23 -22.63
N LYS A 64 -29.97 -11.69 -21.38
CA LYS A 64 -30.90 -11.50 -20.26
C LYS A 64 -30.15 -11.02 -19.02
N ASN A 65 -30.90 -10.72 -17.96
CA ASN A 65 -30.38 -10.45 -16.63
C ASN A 65 -30.42 -11.73 -15.78
N ALA A 66 -29.58 -11.77 -14.76
CA ALA A 66 -29.51 -12.86 -13.80
C ALA A 66 -29.29 -12.30 -12.39
N LYS A 67 -29.67 -13.09 -11.39
CA LYS A 67 -29.39 -12.86 -9.98
C LYS A 67 -28.38 -13.89 -9.47
N THR A 68 -27.85 -13.67 -8.27
CA THR A 68 -26.86 -14.55 -7.65
C THR A 68 -27.34 -16.00 -7.55
N GLU A 69 -28.63 -16.22 -7.28
CA GLU A 69 -29.21 -17.57 -7.18
C GLU A 69 -29.16 -18.33 -8.52
N ASN A 70 -29.22 -17.61 -9.65
CA ASN A 70 -29.12 -18.20 -10.98
C ASN A 70 -27.72 -18.76 -11.25
N PHE A 71 -26.69 -18.04 -10.77
CA PHE A 71 -25.31 -18.49 -10.89
C PHE A 71 -25.06 -19.73 -10.02
N TRP A 72 -25.51 -19.73 -8.76
CA TRP A 72 -25.42 -20.90 -7.88
C TRP A 72 -26.13 -22.13 -8.45
N ALA A 73 -27.34 -21.97 -9.01
CA ALA A 73 -28.06 -23.07 -9.64
C ALA A 73 -27.28 -23.68 -10.81
N SER A 74 -26.65 -22.84 -11.64
CA SER A 74 -25.87 -23.30 -12.80
C SER A 74 -24.63 -24.10 -12.37
N LEU A 75 -23.96 -23.68 -11.30
CA LEU A 75 -22.80 -24.40 -10.74
C LEU A 75 -23.21 -25.69 -10.02
N ALA A 76 -24.33 -25.68 -9.29
CA ALA A 76 -24.84 -26.86 -8.59
C ALA A 76 -25.25 -27.97 -9.57
N GLU A 77 -25.85 -27.62 -10.72
CA GLU A 77 -26.27 -28.59 -11.74
C GLU A 77 -25.10 -29.38 -12.34
N VAL A 78 -23.93 -28.76 -12.49
CA VAL A 78 -22.75 -29.43 -13.07
C VAL A 78 -21.89 -30.16 -12.04
N SER A 79 -21.94 -29.75 -10.77
CA SER A 79 -21.04 -30.27 -9.72
C SER A 79 -21.72 -31.23 -8.75
N GLU A 80 -23.06 -31.24 -8.69
CA GLU A 80 -23.85 -31.95 -7.68
C GLU A 80 -23.53 -31.55 -6.22
N LEU A 81 -22.82 -30.43 -6.03
CA LEU A 81 -22.49 -29.88 -4.71
C LEU A 81 -23.58 -28.94 -4.20
N PRO A 82 -23.72 -28.76 -2.87
CA PRO A 82 -24.65 -27.82 -2.27
C PRO A 82 -24.15 -26.36 -2.39
N VAL A 83 -23.87 -25.90 -3.61
CA VAL A 83 -23.20 -24.61 -3.88
C VAL A 83 -23.94 -23.44 -3.24
N ALA A 84 -25.28 -23.38 -3.38
CA ALA A 84 -26.08 -22.29 -2.83
C ALA A 84 -26.02 -22.24 -1.30
N GLU A 85 -26.11 -23.40 -0.62
CA GLU A 85 -26.07 -23.48 0.84
C GLU A 85 -24.76 -22.92 1.40
N VAL A 86 -23.63 -23.29 0.80
CA VAL A 86 -22.32 -22.82 1.25
C VAL A 86 -22.08 -21.37 0.82
N MET A 87 -22.33 -21.02 -0.45
CA MET A 87 -21.98 -19.68 -0.96
C MET A 87 -22.89 -18.58 -0.43
N ASP A 88 -24.12 -18.90 0.00
CA ASP A 88 -24.98 -17.93 0.68
C ASP A 88 -24.36 -17.46 2.01
N THR A 89 -23.64 -18.33 2.75
CA THR A 89 -22.95 -17.91 3.99
C THR A 89 -21.79 -16.95 3.73
N TRP A 90 -21.28 -16.89 2.50
CA TRP A 90 -20.19 -15.97 2.13
C TRP A 90 -20.68 -14.70 1.44
N THR A 91 -21.92 -14.69 0.92
CA THR A 91 -22.45 -13.58 0.11
C THR A 91 -23.57 -12.79 0.76
N LYS A 92 -24.38 -13.38 1.65
CA LYS A 92 -25.53 -12.73 2.31
C LYS A 92 -25.20 -12.11 3.68
N GLN A 93 -23.99 -12.31 4.18
CA GLN A 93 -23.51 -11.69 5.43
C GLN A 93 -22.16 -10.99 5.21
N MET A 94 -21.90 -9.96 6.00
CA MET A 94 -20.61 -9.25 6.04
C MET A 94 -19.57 -10.05 6.83
N GLY A 95 -18.29 -9.74 6.63
CA GLY A 95 -17.19 -10.37 7.36
C GLY A 95 -16.80 -11.75 6.86
N TYR A 96 -15.87 -12.35 7.60
CA TYR A 96 -15.27 -13.66 7.35
C TYR A 96 -14.82 -14.30 8.68
N PRO A 97 -14.78 -15.64 8.76
CA PRO A 97 -14.39 -16.33 9.98
C PRO A 97 -12.88 -16.32 10.21
N VAL A 98 -12.47 -16.43 11.48
CA VAL A 98 -11.10 -16.78 11.91
C VAL A 98 -11.09 -18.25 12.33
N LEU A 99 -10.09 -19.00 11.89
CA LEU A 99 -9.87 -20.38 12.31
C LEU A 99 -8.69 -20.44 13.29
N ASP A 100 -8.97 -20.72 14.56
CA ASP A 100 -7.92 -20.90 15.57
C ASP A 100 -7.26 -22.27 15.41
N LEU A 101 -6.02 -22.28 14.92
CA LEU A 101 -5.21 -23.49 14.72
C LEU A 101 -3.99 -23.48 15.66
N VAL A 102 -3.80 -24.55 16.42
CA VAL A 102 -2.57 -24.77 17.22
C VAL A 102 -1.59 -25.60 16.39
N LEU A 103 -0.59 -24.94 15.80
CA LEU A 103 0.49 -25.60 15.08
C LEU A 103 1.45 -26.28 16.06
N LEU A 104 1.53 -27.62 16.02
CA LEU A 104 2.37 -28.44 16.90
C LEU A 104 3.75 -28.81 16.30
N THR A 105 4.04 -28.50 15.02
CA THR A 105 5.29 -28.93 14.34
C THR A 105 5.84 -27.97 13.25
N ASN A 106 7.10 -28.24 12.86
CA ASN A 106 8.06 -27.53 11.99
C ASN A 106 7.50 -26.57 10.90
N HIS A 107 7.97 -25.32 10.92
CA HIS A 107 7.57 -24.17 10.10
C HIS A 107 8.23 -24.09 8.71
N SER A 108 9.12 -25.02 8.37
CA SER A 108 9.88 -25.00 7.10
C SER A 108 9.17 -25.71 5.94
N VAL A 109 7.91 -26.08 6.11
CA VAL A 109 7.09 -26.79 5.09
C VAL A 109 6.32 -25.81 4.18
N PHE A 110 6.31 -24.52 4.51
CA PHE A 110 5.44 -23.52 3.88
C PHE A 110 6.07 -22.89 2.64
N ASP A 111 5.29 -22.78 1.56
CA ASP A 111 5.72 -22.07 0.36
C ASP A 111 5.67 -20.53 0.56
N ALA A 112 5.96 -19.75 -0.49
CA ALA A 112 5.89 -18.29 -0.40
C ALA A 112 4.47 -17.75 -0.18
N ALA A 113 3.44 -18.43 -0.71
CA ALA A 113 2.05 -18.04 -0.53
C ALA A 113 1.62 -18.30 0.92
N ASP A 114 1.96 -19.46 1.48
CA ASP A 114 1.70 -19.81 2.89
C ASP A 114 2.40 -18.85 3.85
N ARG A 115 3.69 -18.54 3.62
CA ARG A 115 4.43 -17.55 4.42
C ARG A 115 3.77 -16.18 4.37
N SER A 116 3.30 -15.77 3.19
CA SER A 116 2.60 -14.49 3.04
C SER A 116 1.24 -14.49 3.75
N SER A 117 0.46 -15.56 3.64
CA SER A 117 -0.84 -15.68 4.32
C SER A 117 -0.66 -15.64 5.82
N TYR A 118 0.29 -16.43 6.35
CA TYR A 118 0.54 -16.49 7.78
C TYR A 118 1.02 -15.15 8.35
N MET A 119 1.84 -14.39 7.60
CA MET A 119 2.21 -13.02 7.96
C MET A 119 1.00 -12.07 7.98
N ASP A 120 0.11 -12.15 6.99
CA ASP A 120 -1.12 -11.34 6.93
C ASP A 120 -2.00 -11.62 8.15
N ASP A 121 -2.26 -12.89 8.42
CA ASP A 121 -3.15 -13.36 9.48
C ASP A 121 -2.61 -12.96 10.85
N VAL A 122 -1.33 -13.20 11.13
CA VAL A 122 -0.74 -12.87 12.44
C VAL A 122 -0.79 -11.36 12.71
N PHE A 123 -0.53 -10.51 11.71
CA PHE A 123 -0.64 -9.05 11.88
C PHE A 123 -2.09 -8.58 11.97
N ALA A 124 -3.02 -9.22 11.24
CA ALA A 124 -4.44 -8.93 11.34
C ALA A 124 -5.00 -9.31 12.72
N LEU A 125 -4.63 -10.48 13.23
CA LEU A 125 -4.99 -10.97 14.57
C LEU A 125 -4.37 -10.11 15.66
N ALA A 126 -3.12 -9.65 15.48
CA ALA A 126 -2.51 -8.72 16.42
C ALA A 126 -3.23 -7.37 16.44
N ARG A 127 -3.66 -6.87 15.28
CA ARG A 127 -4.49 -5.67 15.19
C ARG A 127 -5.88 -5.85 15.82
N ALA A 128 -6.41 -7.08 15.81
CA ALA A 128 -7.67 -7.44 16.44
C ALA A 128 -7.54 -7.79 17.95
N ASP A 129 -6.36 -7.60 18.55
CA ASP A 129 -6.06 -7.95 19.96
C ASP A 129 -6.24 -9.45 20.29
N VAL A 130 -6.14 -10.32 19.28
CA VAL A 130 -6.20 -11.78 19.43
C VAL A 130 -4.81 -12.38 19.63
N VAL A 131 -3.78 -11.78 19.02
CA VAL A 131 -2.38 -12.19 19.13
C VAL A 131 -1.52 -11.04 19.67
N ASP A 132 -0.63 -11.31 20.61
CA ASP A 132 0.31 -10.28 21.09
C ASP A 132 1.23 -9.78 19.97
N TYR A 133 1.40 -8.46 19.85
CA TYR A 133 2.27 -7.85 18.82
C TYR A 133 3.73 -8.31 18.92
N GLY A 134 4.23 -8.67 20.11
CA GLY A 134 5.55 -9.25 20.28
C GLY A 134 5.72 -10.57 19.52
N ASN A 135 4.67 -11.38 19.45
CA ASN A 135 4.66 -12.60 18.63
C ASN A 135 4.65 -12.27 17.13
N ALA A 136 3.87 -11.26 16.71
CA ALA A 136 3.86 -10.80 15.32
C ALA A 136 5.23 -10.27 14.87
N PHE A 137 5.92 -9.48 15.72
CA PHE A 137 7.27 -9.01 15.44
C PHE A 137 8.33 -10.10 15.54
N ASN A 138 8.17 -11.11 16.39
CA ASN A 138 9.08 -12.25 16.41
C ASN A 138 9.09 -12.99 15.07
N LEU A 139 7.93 -13.06 14.41
CA LEU A 139 7.79 -13.68 13.10
C LEU A 139 8.51 -12.91 11.99
N THR A 140 8.76 -11.61 12.11
CA THR A 140 9.49 -10.85 11.08
C THR A 140 10.99 -11.10 11.08
N LYS A 141 11.54 -11.76 12.11
CA LYS A 141 12.99 -11.98 12.25
C LYS A 141 13.61 -12.81 11.14
N TYR A 142 12.86 -13.70 10.49
CA TYR A 142 13.38 -14.51 9.38
C TYR A 142 13.57 -13.69 8.09
N LEU A 143 12.95 -12.51 7.98
CA LEU A 143 12.95 -11.71 6.75
C LEU A 143 14.35 -11.30 6.28
N ILE A 144 15.35 -11.34 7.17
CA ILE A 144 16.76 -11.14 6.80
C ILE A 144 17.23 -12.07 5.68
N ASN A 145 16.59 -13.25 5.52
CA ASN A 145 16.88 -14.25 4.51
C ASN A 145 15.76 -14.38 3.45
N GLU A 146 14.79 -13.46 3.41
CA GLU A 146 13.66 -13.51 2.48
C GLU A 146 13.98 -12.80 1.16
N SER A 147 13.65 -13.43 0.04
CA SER A 147 13.86 -12.90 -1.31
C SER A 147 12.60 -12.93 -2.18
N ASP A 148 11.50 -13.50 -1.71
CA ASP A 148 10.27 -13.62 -2.50
C ASP A 148 9.44 -12.33 -2.47
N TYR A 149 9.08 -11.86 -3.67
CA TYR A 149 8.28 -10.65 -3.87
C TYR A 149 6.96 -10.68 -3.08
N ILE A 150 6.22 -11.78 -3.13
CA ILE A 150 4.89 -11.88 -2.52
C ILE A 150 4.97 -11.69 -1.00
N VAL A 151 6.03 -12.22 -0.37
CA VAL A 151 6.25 -12.07 1.07
C VAL A 151 6.60 -10.63 1.41
N TRP A 152 7.55 -10.00 0.71
CA TRP A 152 7.92 -8.60 0.94
C TRP A 152 6.78 -7.62 0.66
N ASN A 153 5.96 -7.88 -0.37
CA ASN A 153 4.77 -7.09 -0.64
C ASN A 153 3.77 -7.17 0.51
N ARG A 154 3.56 -8.38 1.05
CA ARG A 154 2.71 -8.57 2.22
C ARG A 154 3.26 -7.86 3.45
N VAL A 155 4.54 -8.06 3.78
CA VAL A 155 5.24 -7.37 4.87
C VAL A 155 5.06 -5.86 4.75
N SER A 156 5.29 -5.29 3.57
CA SER A 156 5.11 -3.86 3.32
C SER A 156 3.71 -3.38 3.73
N SER A 157 2.66 -4.15 3.44
CA SER A 157 1.29 -3.80 3.81
C SER A 157 1.00 -3.99 5.31
N SER A 158 1.46 -5.10 5.90
CA SER A 158 1.24 -5.44 7.31
C SER A 158 1.92 -4.44 8.25
N ILE A 159 3.13 -4.00 7.92
CA ILE A 159 3.88 -3.07 8.77
C ILE A 159 3.48 -1.62 8.55
N ALA A 160 2.84 -1.28 7.41
CA ALA A 160 2.48 0.10 7.08
C ALA A 160 1.53 0.72 8.11
N TYR A 161 0.54 -0.04 8.58
CA TYR A 161 -0.40 0.45 9.61
C TYR A 161 0.34 0.80 10.90
N VAL A 162 1.18 -0.12 11.39
CA VAL A 162 1.91 0.07 12.65
C VAL A 162 2.91 1.22 12.53
N ARG A 163 3.64 1.28 11.41
CA ARG A 163 4.54 2.39 11.06
C ARG A 163 3.82 3.72 11.14
N ASP A 164 2.66 3.83 10.46
CA ASP A 164 1.89 5.07 10.35
C ASP A 164 1.31 5.51 11.70
N MET A 165 0.92 4.57 12.57
CA MET A 165 0.47 4.88 13.93
C MET A 165 1.62 5.32 14.84
N MET A 166 2.85 4.86 14.56
CA MET A 166 4.03 5.20 15.34
C MET A 166 4.78 6.44 14.82
N SER A 167 4.49 6.95 13.62
CA SER A 167 5.32 7.99 12.97
C SER A 167 5.51 9.26 13.80
N ASN A 168 4.50 9.65 14.58
CA ASN A 168 4.55 10.81 15.46
C ASN A 168 5.12 10.52 16.85
N ASN A 169 5.62 9.31 17.11
CA ASN A 169 6.22 8.94 18.39
C ASN A 169 7.77 8.95 18.28
N PRO A 170 8.45 9.97 18.83
CA PRO A 170 9.90 10.14 18.66
C PRO A 170 10.73 9.05 19.34
N GLN A 171 10.17 8.29 20.29
CA GLN A 171 10.89 7.23 21.00
C GLN A 171 10.73 5.85 20.34
N LEU A 172 9.55 5.58 19.78
CA LEU A 172 9.22 4.27 19.19
C LEU A 172 9.55 4.22 17.70
N TYR A 173 9.30 5.31 16.96
CA TYR A 173 9.50 5.31 15.51
C TYR A 173 10.94 5.00 15.09
N PRO A 174 12.00 5.59 15.72
CA PRO A 174 13.37 5.25 15.36
C PRO A 174 13.72 3.78 15.66
N LYS A 175 13.12 3.18 16.70
CA LYS A 175 13.31 1.76 17.01
C LYS A 175 12.65 0.86 15.97
N PHE A 176 11.46 1.24 15.51
CA PHE A 176 10.75 0.57 14.43
C PHE A 176 11.53 0.66 13.11
N GLN A 177 12.00 1.86 12.76
CA GLN A 177 12.85 2.10 11.60
C GLN A 177 14.12 1.26 11.65
N LYS A 178 14.80 1.20 12.80
CA LYS A 178 15.98 0.36 12.98
C LYS A 178 15.66 -1.13 12.76
N LEU A 179 14.61 -1.64 13.39
CA LEU A 179 14.23 -3.06 13.28
C LEU A 179 14.01 -3.47 11.82
N PHE A 180 13.13 -2.77 11.10
CA PHE A 180 12.81 -3.13 9.71
C PHE A 180 13.89 -2.69 8.71
N GLY A 181 14.64 -1.64 9.03
CA GLY A 181 15.83 -1.24 8.28
C GLY A 181 16.89 -2.35 8.28
N ASP A 182 17.18 -2.93 9.45
CA ASP A 182 18.13 -4.05 9.57
C ASP A 182 17.65 -5.29 8.81
N LEU A 183 16.34 -5.57 8.79
CA LEU A 183 15.76 -6.72 8.09
C LEU A 183 15.76 -6.58 6.57
N VAL A 184 15.46 -5.38 6.03
CA VAL A 184 15.38 -5.15 4.58
C VAL A 184 16.74 -4.91 3.93
N LYS A 185 17.74 -4.49 4.71
CA LYS A 185 19.07 -4.09 4.20
C LYS A 185 19.76 -5.14 3.30
N PRO A 186 19.76 -6.45 3.62
CA PRO A 186 20.43 -7.43 2.76
C PRO A 186 19.81 -7.51 1.36
N VAL A 187 18.47 -7.61 1.30
CA VAL A 187 17.76 -7.71 0.02
C VAL A 187 17.77 -6.38 -0.74
N SER A 188 17.75 -5.22 -0.06
CA SER A 188 17.84 -3.91 -0.73
C SER A 188 19.20 -3.72 -1.41
N ALA A 189 20.29 -4.15 -0.75
CA ALA A 189 21.63 -4.14 -1.32
C ALA A 189 21.78 -5.10 -2.50
N GLU A 190 21.11 -6.26 -2.48
CA GLU A 190 21.14 -7.24 -3.58
C GLU A 190 20.41 -6.74 -4.83
N VAL A 191 19.20 -6.17 -4.67
CA VAL A 191 18.39 -5.76 -5.84
C VAL A 191 18.96 -4.53 -6.55
N GLY A 192 19.60 -3.62 -5.82
CA GLY A 192 20.23 -2.40 -6.32
C GLY A 192 19.27 -1.41 -7.03
N TRP A 193 19.85 -0.30 -7.52
CA TRP A 193 19.13 0.81 -8.18
C TRP A 193 19.20 0.75 -9.72
N THR A 194 18.98 -0.42 -10.30
CA THR A 194 18.92 -0.64 -11.76
C THR A 194 17.57 -1.24 -12.18
N ASP A 195 17.18 -1.11 -13.44
CA ASP A 195 15.89 -1.62 -13.94
C ASP A 195 16.06 -2.92 -14.76
N GLU A 196 16.66 -3.91 -14.09
CA GLU A 196 17.05 -5.20 -14.68
C GLU A 196 16.26 -6.37 -14.10
N GLY A 197 16.29 -7.51 -14.79
CA GLY A 197 15.64 -8.75 -14.34
C GLY A 197 14.21 -8.96 -14.85
N THR A 198 13.56 -10.00 -14.32
CA THR A 198 12.18 -10.38 -14.61
C THR A 198 11.18 -9.40 -14.01
N GLN A 199 9.90 -9.50 -14.41
CA GLN A 199 8.83 -8.68 -13.84
C GLN A 199 8.78 -8.78 -12.30
N THR A 200 8.87 -9.99 -11.76
CA THR A 200 8.85 -10.23 -10.31
C THR A 200 10.06 -9.61 -9.60
N GLN A 201 11.25 -9.68 -10.20
CA GLN A 201 12.45 -9.06 -9.64
C GLN A 201 12.36 -7.53 -9.61
N ARG A 202 11.76 -6.92 -10.64
CA ARG A 202 11.51 -5.47 -10.67
C ARG A 202 10.49 -5.03 -9.62
N LEU A 203 9.42 -5.81 -9.42
CA LEU A 203 8.42 -5.56 -8.38
C LEU A 203 8.99 -5.74 -6.96
N LEU A 204 9.82 -6.77 -6.76
CA LEU A 204 10.58 -6.96 -5.52
C LEU A 204 11.44 -5.73 -5.24
N ARG A 205 12.25 -5.31 -6.23
CA ARG A 205 13.13 -4.15 -6.12
C ARG A 205 12.38 -2.89 -5.69
N GLU A 206 11.29 -2.55 -6.38
CA GLU A 206 10.48 -1.39 -6.02
C GLU A 206 9.99 -1.48 -4.57
N THR A 207 9.50 -2.66 -4.16
CA THR A 207 8.96 -2.90 -2.82
C THR A 207 10.02 -2.76 -1.74
N VAL A 208 11.15 -3.45 -1.87
CA VAL A 208 12.20 -3.47 -0.84
C VAL A 208 12.93 -2.13 -0.73
N LEU A 209 13.20 -1.46 -1.84
CA LEU A 209 13.79 -0.11 -1.84
C LEU A 209 12.80 0.90 -1.22
N SER A 210 11.50 0.77 -1.48
CA SER A 210 10.48 1.60 -0.84
C SER A 210 10.48 1.44 0.68
N ILE A 211 10.53 0.20 1.18
CA ILE A 211 10.64 -0.07 2.62
C ILE A 211 11.95 0.52 3.17
N SER A 212 13.08 0.26 2.51
CA SER A 212 14.40 0.73 2.95
C SER A 212 14.45 2.26 3.10
N CYS A 213 13.95 3.00 2.10
CA CYS A 213 13.85 4.45 2.18
C CYS A 213 12.89 4.94 3.28
N GLN A 214 11.76 4.26 3.51
CA GLN A 214 10.84 4.60 4.62
C GLN A 214 11.48 4.36 5.99
N MET A 215 12.33 3.34 6.10
CA MET A 215 13.06 3.03 7.32
C MET A 215 14.29 3.93 7.52
N GLY A 216 14.52 4.90 6.63
CA GLY A 216 15.58 5.89 6.80
C GLY A 216 16.97 5.38 6.44
N ASN A 217 17.09 4.35 5.59
CA ASN A 217 18.38 3.88 5.12
C ASN A 217 19.09 4.98 4.32
N THR A 218 20.22 5.45 4.84
CA THR A 218 20.96 6.58 4.26
C THR A 218 21.55 6.26 2.90
N ASP A 219 21.98 5.03 2.66
CA ASP A 219 22.61 4.65 1.38
C ASP A 219 21.58 4.69 0.26
N ASP A 220 20.41 4.11 0.50
CA ASP A 220 19.29 4.12 -0.44
C ASP A 220 18.69 5.53 -0.64
N LEU A 221 18.59 6.33 0.42
CA LEU A 221 18.15 7.72 0.33
C LEU A 221 19.13 8.59 -0.47
N ASN A 222 20.44 8.44 -0.22
CA ASN A 222 21.48 9.17 -0.94
C ASN A 222 21.48 8.80 -2.44
N GLU A 223 21.30 7.52 -2.76
CA GLU A 223 21.23 7.07 -4.15
C GLU A 223 19.98 7.60 -4.86
N ALA A 224 18.82 7.60 -4.18
CA ALA A 224 17.61 8.23 -4.70
C ALA A 224 17.81 9.73 -5.01
N SER A 225 18.44 10.47 -4.10
CA SER A 225 18.78 11.88 -4.28
C SER A 225 19.77 12.10 -5.41
N ARG A 226 20.80 11.26 -5.52
CA ARG A 226 21.80 11.34 -6.60
C ARG A 226 21.16 11.19 -7.98
N ILE A 227 20.29 10.20 -8.16
CA ILE A 227 19.58 9.97 -9.42
C ILE A 227 18.61 11.12 -9.71
N PHE A 228 17.88 11.60 -8.69
CA PHE A 228 16.97 12.73 -8.81
C PHE A 228 17.69 14.01 -9.24
N ASP A 229 18.84 14.31 -8.64
CA ASP A 229 19.63 15.50 -8.95
C ASP A 229 20.20 15.47 -10.37
N GLN A 230 20.65 14.31 -10.83
CA GLN A 230 21.08 14.14 -12.22
C GLN A 230 19.91 14.32 -13.19
N TRP A 231 18.72 13.82 -12.85
CA TRP A 231 17.54 13.94 -13.70
C TRP A 231 16.96 15.37 -13.72
N ILE A 232 16.93 16.07 -12.60
CA ILE A 232 16.37 17.42 -12.51
C ILE A 232 17.28 18.44 -13.20
N SER A 233 18.61 18.28 -13.08
CA SER A 233 19.62 19.09 -13.77
C SER A 233 19.72 18.80 -15.27
N GLY A 234 19.19 17.66 -15.72
CA GLY A 234 19.22 17.23 -17.12
C GLY A 234 20.49 16.47 -17.52
N THR A 235 21.41 16.19 -16.60
CA THR A 235 22.55 15.28 -16.84
C THR A 235 22.08 13.86 -17.15
N LEU A 236 21.00 13.41 -16.51
CA LEU A 236 20.33 12.15 -16.81
C LEU A 236 19.05 12.42 -17.61
N SER A 237 18.95 11.83 -18.80
CA SER A 237 17.83 12.05 -19.72
C SER A 237 16.51 11.43 -19.23
N SER A 238 16.57 10.29 -18.54
CA SER A 238 15.38 9.62 -18.01
C SER A 238 15.73 8.76 -16.80
N VAL A 239 14.83 8.75 -15.81
CA VAL A 239 14.91 7.82 -14.67
C VAL A 239 14.33 6.45 -15.10
N PRO A 240 14.94 5.32 -14.70
CA PRO A 240 14.43 4.00 -15.01
C PRO A 240 12.99 3.81 -14.51
N VAL A 241 12.15 3.15 -15.32
CA VAL A 241 10.68 3.23 -15.22
C VAL A 241 10.16 2.75 -13.86
N ASN A 242 10.71 1.65 -13.35
CA ASN A 242 10.32 1.06 -12.07
C ASN A 242 10.91 1.79 -10.84
N LEU A 243 11.85 2.72 -11.05
CA LEU A 243 12.46 3.51 -9.97
C LEU A 243 11.94 4.94 -9.90
N ARG A 244 11.23 5.42 -10.94
CA ARG A 244 10.73 6.81 -11.04
C ARG A 244 10.01 7.27 -9.78
N LEU A 245 9.06 6.49 -9.27
CA LEU A 245 8.29 6.89 -8.10
C LEU A 245 9.18 7.07 -6.87
N LEU A 246 10.12 6.15 -6.62
CA LEU A 246 11.04 6.22 -5.49
C LEU A 246 11.99 7.41 -5.61
N VAL A 247 12.59 7.58 -6.79
CA VAL A 247 13.51 8.70 -7.08
C VAL A 247 12.80 10.04 -6.93
N TYR A 248 11.59 10.19 -7.47
CA TYR A 248 10.85 11.44 -7.37
C TYR A 248 10.46 11.76 -5.94
N ARG A 249 9.98 10.77 -5.17
CA ARG A 249 9.55 10.97 -3.78
C ARG A 249 10.72 11.24 -2.85
N TYR A 250 11.67 10.31 -2.76
CA TYR A 250 12.76 10.42 -1.80
C TYR A 250 13.83 11.42 -2.24
N GLY A 251 14.01 11.61 -3.55
CA GLY A 251 14.85 12.67 -4.08
C GLY A 251 14.32 14.05 -3.74
N MET A 252 13.03 14.31 -3.96
CA MET A 252 12.39 15.58 -3.57
C MET A 252 12.37 15.77 -2.05
N LYS A 253 12.16 14.69 -1.28
CA LYS A 253 12.20 14.75 0.20
C LYS A 253 13.57 15.20 0.71
N GLN A 254 14.64 14.55 0.27
CA GLN A 254 15.98 14.79 0.81
C GLN A 254 16.73 15.97 0.19
N SER A 255 16.50 16.24 -1.09
CA SER A 255 17.30 17.21 -1.86
C SER A 255 16.44 18.30 -2.51
N GLY A 256 15.15 18.35 -2.19
CA GLY A 256 14.19 19.29 -2.75
C GLY A 256 14.53 20.74 -2.40
N THR A 257 14.56 21.59 -3.41
CA THR A 257 14.64 23.04 -3.26
C THR A 257 13.50 23.68 -4.05
N PRO A 258 13.11 24.95 -3.77
CA PRO A 258 12.09 25.64 -4.57
C PRO A 258 12.38 25.63 -6.07
N GLU A 259 13.65 25.70 -6.47
CA GLU A 259 14.08 25.64 -7.87
C GLU A 259 13.79 24.26 -8.48
N LYS A 260 14.26 23.19 -7.83
CA LYS A 260 14.04 21.80 -8.28
C LYS A 260 12.55 21.45 -8.31
N TRP A 261 11.79 21.90 -7.31
CA TRP A 261 10.34 21.73 -7.24
C TRP A 261 9.64 22.42 -8.41
N ASN A 262 9.99 23.68 -8.71
CA ASN A 262 9.41 24.41 -9.83
C ASN A 262 9.73 23.74 -11.18
N ILE A 263 10.93 23.20 -11.37
CA ILE A 263 11.29 22.43 -12.58
C ILE A 263 10.41 21.19 -12.70
N MET A 264 10.27 20.39 -11.63
CA MET A 264 9.41 19.21 -11.62
C MET A 264 7.95 19.57 -11.86
N PHE A 265 7.47 20.68 -11.31
CA PHE A 265 6.11 21.16 -11.53
C PHE A 265 5.85 21.57 -12.98
N GLN A 266 6.82 22.18 -13.66
CA GLN A 266 6.72 22.44 -15.10
C GLN A 266 6.73 21.15 -15.93
N ARG A 267 7.53 20.15 -15.55
CA ARG A 267 7.50 18.81 -16.18
C ARG A 267 6.14 18.14 -16.00
N TYR A 268 5.51 18.31 -14.83
CA TYR A 268 4.14 17.84 -14.58
C TYR A 268 3.12 18.48 -15.52
N LYS A 269 3.15 19.81 -15.66
CA LYS A 269 2.22 20.54 -16.56
C LYS A 269 2.41 20.21 -18.03
N SER A 270 3.65 19.97 -18.46
CA SER A 270 3.99 19.69 -19.86
C SER A 270 3.86 18.22 -20.26
N SER A 271 3.78 17.31 -19.30
CA SER A 271 3.65 15.88 -19.56
C SER A 271 2.26 15.54 -20.10
N SER A 272 2.21 14.81 -21.22
CA SER A 272 0.97 14.23 -21.76
C SER A 272 0.64 12.84 -21.19
N LEU A 273 1.60 12.19 -20.53
CA LEU A 273 1.43 10.82 -20.04
C LEU A 273 0.85 10.82 -18.62
N ALA A 274 -0.39 10.37 -18.47
CA ALA A 274 -1.09 10.33 -17.19
C ALA A 274 -0.34 9.52 -16.11
N GLN A 275 0.30 8.40 -16.47
CA GLN A 275 1.09 7.59 -15.52
C GLN A 275 2.35 8.30 -15.02
N GLU A 276 2.91 9.22 -15.82
CA GLU A 276 4.06 10.03 -15.42
C GLU A 276 3.62 11.19 -14.52
N LYS A 277 2.50 11.85 -14.88
CA LYS A 277 1.86 12.88 -14.07
C LYS A 277 1.60 12.41 -12.63
N ASP A 278 1.05 11.22 -12.45
CA ASP A 278 0.80 10.64 -11.12
C ASP A 278 2.09 10.56 -10.29
N LYS A 279 3.18 10.04 -10.87
CA LYS A 279 4.48 9.92 -10.18
C LYS A 279 5.09 11.29 -9.85
N LEU A 280 4.98 12.24 -10.76
CA LEU A 280 5.46 13.61 -10.55
C LEU A 280 4.69 14.29 -9.41
N LEU A 281 3.37 14.08 -9.32
CA LEU A 281 2.56 14.59 -8.19
C LEU A 281 3.00 14.00 -6.86
N TYR A 282 3.27 12.70 -6.80
CA TYR A 282 3.84 12.07 -5.61
C TYR A 282 5.20 12.68 -5.24
N GLY A 283 6.05 12.95 -6.22
CA GLY A 283 7.33 13.65 -6.00
C GLY A 283 7.12 15.04 -5.42
N LEU A 284 6.30 15.87 -6.06
CA LEU A 284 5.99 17.25 -5.63
C LEU A 284 5.38 17.31 -4.22
N ALA A 285 4.57 16.32 -3.85
CA ALA A 285 3.96 16.20 -2.53
C ALA A 285 4.94 15.72 -1.45
N SER A 286 6.12 15.20 -1.83
CA SER A 286 7.11 14.69 -0.88
C SER A 286 8.11 15.76 -0.41
N VAL A 287 7.92 17.04 -0.77
CA VAL A 287 8.83 18.14 -0.38
C VAL A 287 8.64 18.53 1.08
N GLU A 288 9.74 18.71 1.82
CA GLU A 288 9.72 19.20 3.21
C GLU A 288 9.68 20.75 3.24
N ASN A 289 8.65 21.34 2.62
CA ASN A 289 8.43 22.78 2.61
C ASN A 289 6.93 23.13 2.59
N ILE A 290 6.44 23.73 3.67
CA ILE A 290 5.01 24.02 3.87
C ILE A 290 4.47 24.97 2.79
N GLN A 291 5.25 25.98 2.38
CA GLN A 291 4.81 26.96 1.37
C GLN A 291 4.63 26.31 0.00
N LEU A 292 5.51 25.37 -0.38
CA LEU A 292 5.39 24.61 -1.64
C LEU A 292 4.23 23.61 -1.59
N LEU A 293 3.99 22.96 -0.45
CA LEU A 293 2.81 22.09 -0.27
C LEU A 293 1.50 22.89 -0.36
N SER A 294 1.45 24.08 0.25
CA SER A 294 0.30 24.99 0.13
C SER A 294 0.09 25.42 -1.32
N LYS A 295 1.17 25.77 -2.04
CA LYS A 295 1.12 26.07 -3.48
C LYS A 295 0.59 24.90 -4.30
N LEU A 296 0.95 23.66 -3.96
CA LEU A 296 0.44 22.47 -4.63
C LEU A 296 -1.07 22.29 -4.38
N LEU A 297 -1.54 22.50 -3.15
CA LEU A 297 -2.97 22.44 -2.79
C LEU A 297 -3.80 23.51 -3.49
N GLU A 298 -3.30 24.74 -3.59
CA GLU A 298 -3.99 25.79 -4.33
C GLU A 298 -4.05 25.49 -5.83
N ALA A 299 -3.01 24.89 -6.38
CA ALA A 299 -3.00 24.47 -7.78
C ALA A 299 -4.06 23.41 -8.09
N THR A 300 -4.54 22.62 -7.11
CA THR A 300 -5.61 21.62 -7.36
C THR A 300 -7.00 22.24 -7.53
N LYS A 301 -7.16 23.55 -7.30
CA LYS A 301 -8.43 24.26 -7.50
C LYS A 301 -8.52 24.88 -8.89
N ASP A 302 -7.44 24.88 -9.65
CA ASP A 302 -7.38 25.40 -11.01
C ASP A 302 -7.82 24.29 -11.97
N GLU A 303 -8.85 24.55 -12.78
CA GLU A 303 -9.38 23.62 -13.79
C GLU A 303 -8.29 23.15 -14.77
N ALA A 304 -7.21 23.92 -14.97
CA ALA A 304 -6.07 23.51 -15.80
C ALA A 304 -5.22 22.37 -15.20
N VAL A 305 -5.42 22.06 -13.92
CA VAL A 305 -4.77 20.98 -13.17
C VAL A 305 -5.74 19.84 -12.87
N GLU A 306 -7.04 20.01 -13.13
CA GLU A 306 -8.05 18.94 -13.00
C GLU A 306 -7.85 17.84 -14.05
N ASP A 307 -7.00 16.87 -13.72
CA ASP A 307 -7.21 15.48 -14.13
C ASP A 307 -8.02 14.79 -13.02
N ASP A 308 -9.01 13.98 -13.40
CA ASP A 308 -9.96 13.18 -12.59
C ASP A 308 -9.34 12.36 -11.42
N LYS A 309 -8.01 12.39 -11.29
CA LYS A 309 -7.19 11.65 -10.32
C LYS A 309 -6.83 12.41 -9.04
N PHE A 310 -6.94 13.74 -8.99
CA PHE A 310 -6.67 14.51 -7.75
C PHE A 310 -7.64 14.19 -6.61
N LEU A 311 -8.76 13.55 -6.91
CA LEU A 311 -9.80 13.18 -5.97
C LEU A 311 -9.54 11.83 -5.26
N GLN A 312 -8.44 11.13 -5.53
CA GLN A 312 -8.12 9.93 -4.75
C GLN A 312 -7.92 10.29 -3.27
N PRO A 313 -8.73 9.72 -2.34
CA PRO A 313 -8.68 10.04 -0.92
C PRO A 313 -7.29 9.84 -0.29
N GLU A 314 -6.51 8.93 -0.85
CA GLU A 314 -5.15 8.61 -0.41
C GLU A 314 -4.17 9.76 -0.62
N PHE A 315 -4.25 10.47 -1.75
CA PHE A 315 -3.39 11.63 -2.02
C PHE A 315 -3.67 12.78 -1.04
N ARG A 316 -4.95 13.09 -0.77
CA ARG A 316 -5.34 14.09 0.23
C ARG A 316 -4.95 13.71 1.65
N ARG A 317 -5.13 12.43 2.04
CA ARG A 317 -4.75 11.95 3.39
C ARG A 317 -3.25 11.99 3.60
N ARG A 318 -2.45 11.65 2.59
CA ARG A 318 -0.99 11.58 2.68
C ARG A 318 -0.32 12.95 2.59
N SER A 319 -0.75 13.80 1.65
CA SER A 319 -0.25 15.19 1.57
C SER A 319 -0.53 16.00 2.84
N ARG A 320 -1.69 15.80 3.49
CA ARG A 320 -1.98 16.40 4.81
C ARG A 320 -1.08 15.86 5.93
N ARG A 321 -0.69 14.59 5.86
CA ARG A 321 0.19 13.94 6.84
C ARG A 321 1.63 14.43 6.68
N ASP A 322 2.14 14.45 5.45
CA ASP A 322 3.50 14.94 5.15
C ASP A 322 3.65 16.43 5.52
N ALA A 323 2.58 17.23 5.35
CA ALA A 323 2.52 18.61 5.84
C ALA A 323 2.52 18.75 7.38
N GLN A 324 1.94 17.79 8.11
CA GLN A 324 2.00 17.75 9.57
C GLN A 324 3.37 17.34 10.09
N GLU A 325 4.04 16.39 9.41
CA GLU A 325 5.40 15.95 9.74
C GLU A 325 6.42 17.08 9.53
N ALA A 326 6.30 17.85 8.43
CA ALA A 326 7.14 19.03 8.19
C ALA A 326 6.93 20.15 9.23
N GLY A 327 5.70 20.33 9.72
CA GLY A 327 5.40 21.31 10.78
C GLY A 327 5.90 20.92 12.17
N ALA A 328 6.07 19.62 12.45
CA ALA A 328 6.62 19.14 13.72
C ALA A 328 8.14 19.40 13.82
N GLY A 329 8.88 19.23 12.72
CA GLY A 329 10.33 19.50 12.65
C GLY A 329 10.69 20.97 12.88
N GLU A 330 9.91 21.91 12.33
CA GLU A 330 10.12 23.36 12.58
C GLU A 330 9.79 23.76 14.03
N GLY A 331 8.82 23.11 14.66
CA GLY A 331 8.46 23.36 16.06
C GLY A 331 9.56 22.92 17.04
N GLU A 332 10.20 21.79 16.79
CA GLU A 332 11.32 21.29 17.59
C GLU A 332 12.60 22.13 17.39
N GLU A 333 12.88 22.58 16.17
CA GLU A 333 14.01 23.47 15.86
C GLU A 333 13.83 24.84 16.55
N GLN A 334 12.62 25.41 16.52
CA GLN A 334 12.31 26.68 17.19
C GLN A 334 12.33 26.56 18.72
N HIS A 335 11.89 25.42 19.28
CA HIS A 335 11.97 25.18 20.72
C HIS A 335 13.42 25.01 21.19
N ARG A 336 14.24 24.26 20.43
CA ARG A 336 15.67 24.07 20.73
C ARG A 336 16.45 25.38 20.68
N VAL A 337 16.20 26.22 19.67
CA VAL A 337 16.81 27.55 19.56
C VAL A 337 16.35 28.47 20.71
N ALA A 338 15.09 28.38 21.13
CA ALA A 338 14.59 29.15 22.26
C ALA A 338 15.17 28.70 23.63
N GLU A 339 15.44 27.41 23.80
CA GLU A 339 16.12 26.87 25.01
C GLU A 339 17.59 27.26 25.04
N GLU A 340 18.32 27.15 23.91
CA GLU A 340 19.72 27.58 23.81
C GLU A 340 19.89 29.09 24.06
N GLN A 341 18.92 29.90 23.62
CA GLN A 341 18.91 31.34 23.90
C GLN A 341 18.69 31.63 25.38
N ARG A 342 17.77 30.90 26.04
CA ARG A 342 17.51 31.03 27.48
C ARG A 342 18.70 30.60 28.35
N GLU A 343 19.41 29.54 27.96
CA GLU A 343 20.62 29.10 28.68
C GLU A 343 21.78 30.08 28.53
N ARG A 344 21.90 30.76 27.38
CA ARG A 344 22.89 31.84 27.21
C ARG A 344 22.57 33.06 28.07
N ASP A 345 21.30 33.43 28.14
CA ASP A 345 20.86 34.59 28.93
C ASP A 345 20.99 34.36 30.44
N GLN A 346 20.87 33.10 30.91
CA GLN A 346 21.09 32.73 32.32
C GLN A 346 22.57 32.67 32.72
N ASN A 347 23.49 32.45 31.78
CA ASN A 347 24.93 32.40 32.05
C ASN A 347 25.62 33.78 31.96
N LEU A 348 24.88 34.83 31.57
CA LEU A 348 25.35 36.22 31.46
C LEU A 348 24.87 37.13 32.60
N ALA A 349 24.16 36.59 33.60
CA ALA A 349 23.76 37.24 34.85
C ALA A 349 24.50 36.62 36.04
#